data_AF-A0A1I2TP71-F1
#
_entry.id   AF-A0A1I2TP71-F1
#
_cell.length_a   1.000
_cell.length_b   1.000
_cell.length_c   1.000
_cell.angle_alpha   90.00
_cell.angle_beta   90.00
_cell.angle_gamma   90.00
#
_symmetry.space_group_name_H-M   'P 1'
#
loop_
_entity.id
_entity.type
_entity.pdbx_description
1 polymer ?
#
loop_
_entity_poly.entity_id
_entity_poly.type
_entity_poly.pdbx_seq_one_letter_code
_entity_poly.pdbx_strand_id
1 'polypeptide(L)'
;MPRSDTAELVKELKELSGLTIDQIGRIFGVSRRSVHNWMRGRRMSPPNEERLAELLAQVRDLPSDTPEGRRRILLSSKNGRSLLNHWVFSAPQGAVLKVKALSPKDLLGL
;
A
#
# COMPACT_ATOMS: atom_id res chain seq x y z
N MET A 1 -10.47 24.34 1.80
CA MET A 1 -9.27 23.47 1.66
C MET A 1 -9.28 22.90 0.25
N PRO A 2 -8.25 23.11 -0.59
CA PRO A 2 -8.14 22.35 -1.82
C PRO A 2 -8.06 20.87 -1.43
N ARG A 3 -8.93 20.02 -1.96
CA ARG A 3 -8.72 18.56 -1.87
C ARG A 3 -7.38 18.32 -2.55
N SER A 4 -6.36 17.86 -1.80
CA SER A 4 -5.14 17.36 -2.43
C SER A 4 -5.54 16.34 -3.48
N ASP A 5 -5.00 16.48 -4.69
CA ASP A 5 -5.26 15.55 -5.77
C ASP A 5 -4.86 14.13 -5.31
N THR A 6 -5.76 13.16 -5.45
CA THR A 6 -5.52 11.75 -5.11
C THR A 6 -4.21 11.25 -5.73
N ALA A 7 -3.84 11.74 -6.92
CA ALA A 7 -2.57 11.42 -7.55
C ALA A 7 -1.36 11.86 -6.72
N GLU A 8 -1.39 13.08 -6.17
CA GLU A 8 -0.33 13.61 -5.31
C GLU A 8 -0.27 12.88 -3.98
N LEU A 9 -1.41 12.51 -3.40
CA LEU A 9 -1.45 11.71 -2.17
C LEU A 9 -0.83 10.31 -2.34
N VAL A 10 -1.03 9.67 -3.50
CA VAL A 10 -0.39 8.37 -3.79
C VAL A 10 1.12 8.53 -4.00
N LYS A 11 1.58 9.62 -4.64
CA LYS A 11 3.01 9.94 -4.77
C LYS A 11 3.63 10.21 -3.40
N GLU A 12 2.95 10.99 -2.56
CA GLU A 12 3.37 11.29 -1.19
C GLU A 12 3.50 10.00 -0.38
N LEU A 13 2.50 9.11 -0.43
CA LEU A 13 2.56 7.82 0.27
C LEU A 13 3.81 7.04 -0.14
N LYS A 14 4.11 6.98 -1.45
CA LYS A 14 5.30 6.30 -1.98
C LYS A 14 6.59 6.94 -1.48
N GLU A 15 6.68 8.26 -1.52
CA GLU A 15 7.87 9.02 -1.13
C GLU A 15 8.11 8.93 0.37
N LEU A 16 7.09 9.16 1.20
CA LEU A 16 7.21 9.13 2.65
C LEU A 16 7.49 7.73 3.20
N SER A 17 6.87 6.69 2.64
CA SER A 17 7.02 5.32 3.15
C SER A 17 8.26 4.59 2.62
N GLY A 18 8.85 5.08 1.52
CA GLY A 18 9.86 4.36 0.76
C GLY A 18 9.35 3.06 0.13
N LEU A 19 8.03 2.83 0.04
CA LEU A 19 7.47 1.64 -0.56
C LEU A 19 7.55 1.67 -2.09
N THR A 20 7.65 0.49 -2.69
CA THR A 20 7.57 0.36 -4.15
C THR A 20 6.12 0.40 -4.61
N ILE A 21 5.90 0.72 -5.89
CA ILE A 21 4.56 0.70 -6.52
C ILE A 21 3.92 -0.68 -6.39
N ASP A 22 4.73 -1.76 -6.43
CA ASP A 22 4.24 -3.12 -6.25
C ASP A 22 3.74 -3.37 -4.81
N GLN A 23 4.48 -2.92 -3.81
CA GLN A 23 4.07 -3.01 -2.40
C GLN A 23 2.81 -2.17 -2.12
N ILE A 24 2.71 -0.98 -2.73
CA ILE A 24 1.49 -0.18 -2.69
C ILE A 24 0.33 -0.97 -3.33
N GLY A 25 0.53 -1.59 -4.49
CA GLY A 25 -0.49 -2.45 -5.09
C GLY A 25 -1.00 -3.52 -4.13
N ARG A 26 -0.09 -4.21 -3.43
CA ARG A 26 -0.42 -5.26 -2.45
C ARG A 26 -1.24 -4.74 -1.26
N ILE A 27 -0.87 -3.60 -0.64
CA ILE A 27 -1.61 -3.07 0.52
C ILE A 27 -3.00 -2.53 0.16
N PHE A 28 -3.24 -2.25 -1.12
CA PHE A 28 -4.55 -1.87 -1.66
C PHE A 28 -5.30 -3.05 -2.31
N GLY A 29 -4.68 -4.23 -2.45
CA GLY A 29 -5.27 -5.36 -3.17
C GLY A 29 -5.43 -5.14 -4.68
N VAL A 30 -4.68 -4.21 -5.27
CA VAL A 30 -4.76 -3.84 -6.69
C VAL A 30 -3.45 -4.10 -7.43
N SER A 31 -3.45 -3.91 -8.75
CA SER A 31 -2.30 -4.18 -9.59
C SER A 31 -1.36 -2.99 -9.53
N ARG A 32 -0.08 -3.25 -9.79
CA ARG A 32 0.89 -2.20 -10.10
C ARG A 32 0.37 -1.21 -11.14
N ARG A 33 -0.37 -1.66 -12.17
CA ARG A 33 -0.94 -0.79 -13.21
C ARG A 33 -2.04 0.12 -12.68
N SER A 34 -2.87 -0.36 -11.75
CA SER A 34 -3.88 0.46 -11.08
C SER A 34 -3.22 1.62 -10.31
N VAL A 35 -2.14 1.33 -9.57
CA VAL A 35 -1.39 2.35 -8.83
C VAL A 35 -0.75 3.37 -9.77
N HIS A 36 -0.11 2.92 -10.86
CA HIS A 36 0.41 3.83 -11.91
C HIS A 36 -0.67 4.73 -12.49
N ASN A 37 -1.87 4.18 -12.73
CA ASN A 37 -3.00 4.96 -13.24
C ASN A 37 -3.43 6.04 -12.23
N TRP A 38 -3.48 5.74 -10.93
CA TRP A 38 -3.80 6.72 -9.89
C TRP A 38 -2.75 7.83 -9.80
N MET A 39 -1.47 7.49 -9.87
CA MET A 39 -0.38 8.49 -9.90
C MET A 39 -0.43 9.40 -11.14
N ARG A 40 -1.20 9.02 -12.17
CA ARG A 40 -1.47 9.81 -13.38
C ARG A 40 -2.84 10.50 -13.36
N GLY A 41 -3.53 10.55 -12.22
CA GLY A 41 -4.81 11.24 -12.05
C GLY A 41 -6.04 10.43 -12.48
N ARG A 42 -5.92 9.11 -12.70
CA ARG A 42 -7.13 8.28 -12.88
C ARG A 42 -7.84 8.13 -11.54
N ARG A 43 -9.18 8.10 -11.61
CA ARG A 43 -10.04 8.00 -10.43
C ARG A 43 -9.73 6.74 -9.60
N MET A 44 -9.74 6.95 -8.30
CA MET A 44 -9.71 5.91 -7.28
C MET A 44 -11.17 5.64 -6.84
N SER A 45 -11.46 4.45 -6.34
CA SER A 45 -12.77 4.16 -5.75
C SER A 45 -12.84 4.76 -4.34
N PRO A 46 -14.02 5.17 -3.83
CA PRO A 46 -14.14 5.77 -2.50
C PRO A 46 -13.50 4.94 -1.36
N PRO A 47 -13.65 3.60 -1.30
CA PRO A 47 -12.98 2.80 -0.25
C PRO A 47 -11.44 2.84 -0.32
N ASN A 48 -10.88 3.04 -1.51
CA ASN A 48 -9.44 3.16 -1.68
C ASN A 48 -8.97 4.58 -1.31
N GLU A 49 -9.79 5.62 -1.53
CA GLU A 49 -9.48 6.99 -1.10
C GLU A 49 -9.46 7.10 0.42
N GLU A 50 -10.44 6.48 1.10
CA GLU A 50 -10.48 6.38 2.57
C GLU A 50 -9.24 5.66 3.10
N ARG A 51 -8.92 4.48 2.53
CA ARG A 51 -7.73 3.73 2.90
C ARG A 51 -6.42 4.51 2.66
N LEU A 52 -6.35 5.29 1.58
CA LEU A 52 -5.18 6.13 1.29
C LEU A 52 -4.96 7.16 2.40
N ALA A 53 -6.04 7.79 2.87
CA ALA A 53 -5.97 8.74 3.97
C ALA A 53 -5.50 8.07 5.28
N GLU A 54 -6.03 6.89 5.61
CA GLU A 54 -5.62 6.11 6.79
C GLU A 54 -4.13 5.71 6.74
N LEU A 55 -3.65 5.22 5.59
CA LEU A 55 -2.26 4.82 5.42
C LEU A 55 -1.30 6.00 5.49
N LEU A 56 -1.67 7.14 4.91
CA LEU A 56 -0.86 8.36 4.99
C LEU A 56 -0.73 8.85 6.43
N ALA A 57 -1.82 8.85 7.20
CA ALA A 57 -1.77 9.19 8.63
C ALA A 57 -0.79 8.27 9.38
N GLN A 58 -0.93 6.95 9.21
CA GLN A 58 -0.04 5.98 9.85
C GLN A 58 1.43 6.12 9.44
N VAL A 59 1.72 6.42 8.16
CA VAL A 59 3.10 6.64 7.68
C VAL A 59 3.70 7.92 8.26
N ARG A 60 2.91 8.99 8.39
CA ARG A 60 3.36 10.26 8.97
C ARG A 60 3.68 10.12 10.46
N ASP A 61 2.98 9.22 11.17
CA ASP A 61 3.20 8.95 12.60
C ASP A 61 4.37 7.97 12.88
N LEU A 62 5.02 7.41 11.84
CA LEU A 62 6.15 6.51 12.06
C LEU A 62 7.35 7.25 12.68
N PRO A 63 8.08 6.63 13.62
CA PRO A 63 9.23 7.23 14.30
C PRO A 63 10.49 7.23 13.42
N SER A 64 10.42 7.89 12.27
CA SER A 64 11.55 8.13 11.38
C SER A 64 11.24 9.27 10.40
N ASP A 65 12.23 10.12 10.17
CA ASP A 65 12.14 11.25 9.23
C ASP A 65 12.64 10.93 7.82
N THR A 66 13.09 9.69 7.58
CA THR A 66 13.62 9.26 6.28
C THR A 66 12.74 8.18 5.64
N PRO A 67 12.56 8.19 4.30
CA PRO A 67 11.89 7.10 3.60
C PRO A 67 12.49 5.73 3.88
N GLU A 68 13.82 5.64 3.96
CA GLU A 68 14.55 4.39 4.22
C GLU A 68 14.30 3.88 5.64
N GLY A 69 14.25 4.78 6.62
CA GLY A 69 13.94 4.44 8.00
C GLY A 69 12.50 3.98 8.18
N ARG A 70 11.53 4.69 7.57
CA ARG A 70 10.12 4.29 7.54
C ARG A 70 9.94 2.94 6.85
N ARG A 71 10.59 2.74 5.70
CA ARG A 71 10.61 1.44 4.99
C ARG A 71 11.12 0.33 5.89
N ARG A 72 12.21 0.55 6.63
CA ARG A 72 12.75 -0.45 7.56
C ARG A 72 11.74 -0.81 8.64
N ILE A 73 11.03 0.17 9.21
CA ILE A 73 9.97 -0.07 10.20
C ILE A 73 8.83 -0.89 9.57
N LEU A 74 8.34 -0.47 8.41
CA LEU A 74 7.24 -1.13 7.69
C LEU A 74 7.52 -2.58 7.33
N LEU A 75 8.76 -2.89 6.97
CA LEU A 75 9.21 -4.23 6.61
C LEU A 75 9.70 -5.05 7.81
N SER A 76 10.02 -4.42 8.93
CA SER A 76 10.48 -5.13 10.13
C SER A 76 9.36 -6.00 10.69
N SER A 77 9.70 -7.24 11.03
CA SER A 77 8.81 -8.19 11.70
C SER A 77 9.31 -8.39 13.12
N LYS A 78 9.01 -7.46 14.04
CA LYS A 78 9.39 -7.60 15.45
C LYS A 78 8.58 -8.69 16.19
N ASN A 79 7.32 -8.93 15.79
CA ASN A 79 6.38 -9.83 16.47
C ASN A 79 5.70 -10.85 15.53
N GLY A 80 6.42 -11.37 14.53
CA GLY A 80 5.93 -12.43 13.62
C GLY A 80 5.16 -11.96 12.37
N ARG A 81 4.75 -10.69 12.28
CA ARG A 81 4.23 -10.08 11.05
C ARG A 81 4.71 -8.64 10.93
N SER A 82 5.18 -8.24 9.75
CA SER A 82 5.54 -6.85 9.47
C SER A 82 4.30 -5.96 9.31
N LEU A 83 4.45 -4.65 9.55
CA LEU A 83 3.35 -3.69 9.41
C LEU A 83 2.82 -3.65 7.96
N LEU A 84 3.71 -3.79 6.95
CA LEU A 84 3.30 -3.96 5.56
C LEU A 84 2.36 -5.15 5.39
N ASN A 85 2.71 -6.31 5.95
CA ASN A 85 1.88 -7.51 5.83
C ASN A 85 0.55 -7.32 6.58
N HIS A 86 0.55 -6.67 7.74
CA HIS A 86 -0.69 -6.31 8.44
C HIS A 86 -1.62 -5.48 7.54
N TRP A 87 -1.09 -4.47 6.84
CA TRP A 87 -1.85 -3.70 5.86
C TRP A 87 -2.31 -4.52 4.66
N VAL A 88 -1.52 -5.48 4.17
CA VAL A 88 -1.97 -6.37 3.09
C VAL A 88 -3.22 -7.16 3.51
N PHE A 89 -3.26 -7.67 4.75
CA PHE A 89 -4.40 -8.46 5.24
C PHE A 89 -5.62 -7.60 5.62
N SER A 90 -5.45 -6.32 5.90
CA SER A 90 -6.56 -5.39 6.22
C SER A 90 -7.14 -4.69 4.99
N ALA A 91 -6.70 -5.02 3.78
CA ALA A 91 -7.20 -4.40 2.55
C ALA A 91 -8.69 -4.67 2.36
N PRO A 92 -9.51 -3.66 1.97
CA PRO A 92 -10.92 -3.87 1.71
C PRO A 92 -11.09 -4.92 0.62
N GLN A 93 -11.63 -6.08 1.01
CA GLN A 93 -11.95 -7.18 0.10
C GLN A 93 -13.13 -6.74 -0.77
N GLY A 94 -12.82 -6.15 -1.94
CA GLY A 94 -13.84 -5.62 -2.85
C GLY A 94 -13.30 -4.72 -3.96
N ALA A 95 -12.07 -4.21 -3.83
CA ALA A 95 -11.40 -3.49 -4.91
C ALA A 95 -10.86 -4.49 -5.94
N VAL A 96 -11.70 -4.79 -6.93
CA VAL A 96 -11.47 -5.62 -8.12
C VAL A 96 -9.99 -5.84 -8.48
N LEU A 97 -9.41 -6.92 -7.94
CA LEU A 97 -8.51 -7.80 -8.66
C LEU A 97 -8.61 -9.21 -8.10
N LYS A 98 -9.02 -10.14 -8.96
CA LYS A 98 -8.62 -11.55 -8.84
C LYS A 98 -7.10 -11.61 -9.04
N VAL A 99 -6.32 -11.19 -8.04
CA VAL A 99 -4.95 -11.68 -7.91
C VAL A 99 -5.11 -13.16 -7.61
N LYS A 100 -4.70 -14.00 -8.56
CA LYS A 100 -4.60 -15.44 -8.40
C LYS A 100 -3.90 -15.66 -7.05
N ALA A 101 -4.67 -16.05 -6.03
CA ALA A 101 -4.09 -16.40 -4.75
C ALA A 101 -3.01 -17.44 -5.06
N LEU A 102 -1.76 -17.13 -4.78
CA LEU A 102 -0.70 -18.13 -4.76
C LEU A 102 -1.20 -19.21 -3.80
N SER A 103 -1.58 -20.34 -4.38
CA SER A 103 -1.95 -21.53 -3.64
C SER A 103 -0.71 -21.97 -2.86
N PRO A 104 -0.82 -22.36 -1.58
CA PRO A 104 0.29 -22.97 -0.85
C PRO A 104 0.94 -24.17 -1.57
N LYS A 105 0.29 -24.74 -2.59
CA LYS A 105 0.83 -25.81 -3.42
C LYS A 105 1.97 -25.39 -4.35
N ASP A 106 2.09 -24.11 -4.71
CA ASP A 106 3.15 -23.65 -5.62
C ASP A 106 4.49 -23.43 -4.91
N LEU A 107 4.52 -23.43 -3.57
CA LEU A 107 5.73 -23.24 -2.76
C LEU A 107 6.45 -24.55 -2.40
N LEU A 108 5.85 -25.71 -2.68
CA LEU A 108 6.40 -27.00 -2.23
C LEU A 108 6.75 -27.99 -3.35
N GLY A 109 6.50 -27.68 -4.63
CA GLY A 109 7.01 -28.50 -5.74
C GLY A 109 6.71 -30.00 -5.60
N LEU A 110 5.48 -30.35 -5.21
CA LEU A 110 4.94 -31.72 -5.20
C LEU A 110 3.67 -31.77 -6.03
#